data_AF-A7Z8U8-F1
#
_entry.id   AF-A7Z8U8-F1
#
_cell.length_a   1.000
_cell.length_b   1.000
_cell.length_c   1.000
_cell.angle_alpha   90.00
_cell.angle_beta   90.00
_cell.angle_gamma   90.00
#
_symmetry.space_group_name_H-M   'P 1'
#
loop_
_entity.id
_entity.type
_entity.pdbx_description
1 polymer ?
#
loop_
_entity_poly.entity_id
_entity_poly.type
_entity_poly.pdbx_seq_one_letter_code
_entity_poly.pdbx_strand_id
1 'polypeptide(L)' 'MVNNDYSLNQLALEIGISPATLSRVLNGERRPGQLVIGKMLYYFDMKFEDLFYYDFVDKSQ' A
#
# COMPACT_ATOMS: atom_id res chain seq x y z
N MET A 1 -11.75 13.64 5.17
CA MET A 1 -12.40 12.47 4.56
C MET A 1 -11.73 12.27 3.22
N VAL A 2 -10.89 11.24 3.08
CA VAL A 2 -10.16 11.02 1.82
C VAL A 2 -11.10 10.29 0.87
N ASN A 3 -11.69 11.02 -0.08
CA ASN A 3 -12.42 10.45 -1.21
C ASN A 3 -11.39 9.82 -2.16
N ASN A 4 -11.04 8.56 -1.93
CA ASN A 4 -10.08 7.84 -2.76
C ASN A 4 -10.79 6.98 -3.81
N ASP A 5 -11.42 7.63 -4.78
CA ASP A 5 -11.76 7.00 -6.08
C ASP A 5 -10.52 6.92 -7.00
N TYR A 6 -9.32 6.84 -6.43
CA TYR A 6 -8.11 6.67 -7.21
C TYR A 6 -8.02 5.23 -7.69
N SER A 7 -7.95 5.07 -9.01
CA SER A 7 -7.58 3.79 -9.58
C SER A 7 -6.20 3.37 -9.06
N LEU A 8 -5.99 2.06 -8.89
CA LEU A 8 -4.69 1.46 -8.60
C LEU A 8 -3.55 2.01 -9.47
N ASN A 9 -3.86 2.37 -10.71
CA ASN A 9 -2.91 2.95 -11.64
C ASN A 9 -2.51 4.37 -11.23
N GLN A 10 -3.44 5.21 -10.80
CA GLN A 10 -3.14 6.56 -10.32
C GLN A 10 -2.31 6.50 -9.05
N LEU A 11 -2.68 5.65 -8.08
CA LEU A 11 -1.88 5.43 -6.88
C LEU A 11 -0.46 5.00 -7.24
N ALA A 12 -0.31 4.04 -8.14
CA ALA A 12 1.00 3.57 -8.60
C ALA A 12 1.84 4.71 -9.20
N LEU A 13 1.24 5.55 -10.04
CA LEU A 13 1.91 6.71 -10.65
C LEU A 13 2.32 7.75 -9.60
N GLU A 14 1.43 8.08 -8.67
CA GLU A 14 1.69 9.08 -7.62
C GLU A 14 2.79 8.64 -6.66
N ILE A 15 2.80 7.37 -6.26
CA ILE A 15 3.88 6.83 -5.44
C ILE A 15 5.13 6.50 -6.27
N GLY A 16 5.10 6.60 -7.60
CA GLY A 16 6.22 6.32 -8.49
C GLY A 16 6.63 4.84 -8.53
N ILE A 17 5.66 3.94 -8.60
CA ILE A 17 5.81 2.49 -8.76
C ILE A 17 5.08 2.09 -10.04
N SER A 18 5.59 1.11 -10.80
CA SER A 18 4.85 0.64 -11.97
C SER A 18 3.52 0.00 -11.55
N PRO A 19 2.41 0.25 -12.25
CA PRO A 19 1.11 -0.34 -11.90
C PRO A 19 1.15 -1.87 -11.81
N ALA A 20 1.93 -2.53 -12.68
CA ALA A 20 2.15 -3.97 -12.63
C ALA A 20 2.83 -4.41 -11.33
N THR A 21 3.82 -3.67 -10.84
CA THR A 21 4.48 -3.99 -9.57
C THR A 21 3.53 -3.83 -8.39
N LEU A 22 2.77 -2.72 -8.37
CA LEU A 22 1.82 -2.47 -7.30
C LEU A 22 0.70 -3.53 -7.28
N SER A 23 0.16 -3.89 -8.45
CA SER A 23 -0.83 -4.95 -8.59
C SER A 23 -0.34 -6.29 -8.02
N ARG A 24 0.86 -6.73 -8.41
CA ARG A 24 1.46 -7.97 -7.88
C ARG A 24 1.67 -7.94 -6.37
N VAL A 25 2.01 -6.78 -5.81
CA VAL A 25 2.16 -6.61 -4.36
C VAL A 25 0.82 -6.76 -3.64
N LEU A 26 -0.21 -6.06 -4.12
CA LEU A 26 -1.52 -6.06 -3.47
C LEU A 26 -2.27 -7.39 -3.64
N ASN A 27 -2.01 -8.11 -4.73
CA ASN A 27 -2.53 -9.47 -4.95
C ASN A 27 -1.70 -10.56 -4.22
N GLY A 28 -0.66 -10.20 -3.46
CA GLY A 28 0.17 -11.16 -2.74
C GLY A 28 1.13 -11.99 -3.61
N GLU A 29 1.14 -11.78 -4.93
CA GLU A 29 2.05 -12.43 -5.89
C GLU A 29 3.51 -11.98 -5.75
N ARG A 30 3.74 -10.86 -5.04
CA ARG A 30 5.07 -10.33 -4.75
C ARG A 30 5.10 -9.72 -3.35
N ARG A 31 6.12 -10.06 -2.56
CA ARG A 31 6.35 -9.37 -1.28
C ARG A 31 6.77 -7.92 -1.52
N PRO A 32 6.17 -6.94 -0.82
CA PRO A 32 6.59 -5.55 -0.94
C PRO A 32 8.03 -5.39 -0.43
N GLY A 33 8.85 -4.67 -1.19
CA GLY A 33 10.19 -4.26 -0.75
C GLY A 33 10.12 -2.99 0.08
N GLN A 34 11.23 -2.64 0.74
CA GLN A 34 11.37 -1.42 1.56
C GLN A 34 10.92 -0.16 0.82
N LEU A 35 11.22 -0.04 -0.48
CA LEU A 35 10.80 1.08 -1.30
C LEU A 35 9.28 1.21 -1.42
N VAL A 36 8.58 0.09 -1.60
CA VAL A 36 7.11 0.08 -1.71
C VAL A 36 6.49 0.46 -0.37
N ILE A 37 7.00 -0.13 0.71
CA ILE A 37 6.53 0.13 2.08
C ILE A 37 6.73 1.61 2.43
N GLY A 38 7.94 2.15 2.25
CA GLY A 38 8.24 3.55 2.59
C GLY A 38 7.41 4.55 1.78
N LYS A 39 7.17 4.26 0.49
CA LYS A 39 6.32 5.09 -0.36
C LYS A 39 4.85 5.08 0.06
N MET A 40 4.33 3.91 0.46
CA MET A 40 2.96 3.81 0.99
C MET A 40 2.81 4.56 2.30
N LEU A 41 3.76 4.36 3.24
CA LEU A 41 3.75 5.08 4.52
C LEU A 41 3.77 6.59 4.31
N TYR A 42 4.67 7.08 3.45
CA TYR A 42 4.74 8.51 3.13
C TYR A 42 3.45 9.03 2.48
N TYR A 43 2.90 8.30 1.51
CA TYR A 43 1.69 8.72 0.78
C TYR A 43 0.45 8.79 1.68
N PHE A 44 0.30 7.83 2.60
CA PHE A 44 -0.82 7.77 3.52
C PHE A 44 -0.59 8.51 4.85
N ASP A 45 0.51 9.25 4.98
CA ASP A 45 0.91 9.96 6.20
C ASP A 45 0.93 9.04 7.44
N MET A 46 1.43 7.81 7.25
CA MET A 46 1.55 6.79 8.30
C MET A 46 2.98 6.70 8.83
N LYS A 47 3.10 6.38 10.12
CA LYS A 47 4.39 6.11 10.76
C LYS A 47 4.79 4.66 10.50
N PHE A 48 6.09 4.37 10.54
CA PHE A 48 6.61 3.02 10.32
C PHE A 48 6.10 2.04 11.40
N GLU A 49 5.99 2.55 12.62
CA GLU A 49 5.45 1.84 13.77
C GLU A 49 4.04 1.31 13.54
N ASP A 50 3.22 2.02 12.75
CA ASP A 50 1.83 1.64 12.45
C ASP A 50 1.74 0.31 11.69
N LEU A 51 2.84 -0.16 11.05
CA LEU A 51 2.90 -1.47 10.42
C LEU A 51 2.77 -2.64 11.42
N PHE A 52 3.07 -2.40 12.70
CA PHE A 52 3.12 -3.44 13.74
C PHE A 52 1.94 -3.38 14.70
N TYR A 53 1.21 -2.26 14.71
CA TYR A 53 0.05 -2.04 15.56
C TYR A 53 -1.24 -2.21 14.76
N TYR A 54 -1.45 -3.44 14.27
CA TYR A 54 -2.72 -3.83 13.65
C TYR A 54 -3.62 -4.45 14.71
N ASP A 55 -4.49 -3.65 15.33
CA ASP A 55 -5.57 -4.18 16.17
C ASP A 55 -6.64 -4.81 15.25
N PHE A 56 -6.59 -6.15 15.15
CA PHE A 56 -7.61 -7.04 14.58
C PHE A 56 -8.09 -6.77 13.14
N VAL A 57 -7.52 -7.49 12.17
CA VAL A 57 -8.27 -7.90 10.97
C VAL A 57 -8.77 -9.33 11.21
N ASP A 58 -10.09 -9.48 11.17
CA ASP A 58 -10.78 -10.76 11.24
C ASP A 58 -10.19 -11.74 10.21
N LYS A 59 -9.78 -12.93 10.66
CA LYS A 59 -9.17 -13.98 9.83
C LYS A 59 -10.21 -14.80 9.05
N SER A 60 -11.48 -14.40 9.04
CA SER A 60 -12.51 -15.00 8.19
C SER A 60 -12.62 -14.27 6.84
N GLN A 61 -11.66 -14.51 5.95
CA GLN A 61 -11.83 -14.43 4.50
C GLN A 61 -11.05 -15.57 3.86
#